data_AF-A0A954BY99-F1
#
_entry.id   AF-A0A954BY99-F1
#
_cell.length_a   1.000
_cell.length_b   1.000
_cell.length_c   1.000
_cell.angle_alpha   90.00
_cell.angle_beta   90.00
_cell.angle_gamma   90.00
#
_symmetry.space_group_name_H-M   'P 1'
#
loop_
_entity.id
_entity.type
_entity.pdbx_description
1 polymer ?
#
loop_
_entity_poly.entity_id
_entity_poly.type
_entity_poly.pdbx_seq_one_letter_code
_entity_poly.pdbx_strand_id
1 'polypeptide(L)'
;MDRAARNDRPGEWTCDDIEAARCQANDTARPGGWKQPTPAELWRRRWRVAEQDRSKFEELYRRYEADVRKEKGWMPMLELGHEDQSAIDRVAISRALIDCGYLVVRRRRFTPPIKGSKATLIS
;
A
#
# COMPACT_ATOMS: atom_id res chain seq x y z
N MET A 1 10.54 25.26 5.16
CA MET A 1 9.67 26.45 5.25
C MET A 1 8.30 26.05 4.76
N ASP A 2 7.28 26.25 5.59
CA ASP A 2 5.87 25.88 5.34
C ASP A 2 5.30 26.70 4.17
N ARG A 3 4.57 26.05 3.25
CA ARG A 3 4.02 26.69 2.05
C ARG A 3 2.73 27.46 2.36
N ALA A 4 1.98 27.03 3.37
CA ALA A 4 0.84 27.77 3.89
C ALA A 4 1.27 29.16 4.42
N ALA A 5 2.43 29.21 5.09
CA ALA A 5 3.05 30.47 5.54
C ALA A 5 3.52 31.38 4.37
N ARG A 6 3.82 30.82 3.19
CA ARG A 6 4.17 31.61 1.99
C ARG A 6 2.95 32.17 1.26
N ASN A 7 1.79 31.56 1.47
CA ASN A 7 0.51 32.00 0.91
C ASN A 7 -0.30 32.85 1.92
N ASP A 8 0.37 33.38 2.96
CA ASP A 8 -0.22 34.20 4.03
C ASP A 8 -1.33 33.48 4.83
N ARG A 9 -1.22 32.16 4.96
CA ARG A 9 -2.15 31.29 5.71
C ARG A 9 -1.41 30.36 6.68
N PRO A 10 -0.57 30.89 7.58
CA PRO A 10 0.21 30.05 8.48
C PRO A 10 -0.71 29.19 9.38
N GLY A 11 -0.50 27.87 9.37
CA GLY A 11 -1.28 26.92 10.18
C GLY A 11 -2.54 26.36 9.52
N GLU A 12 -2.96 26.88 8.36
CA GLU A 12 -4.11 26.37 7.61
C GLU A 12 -3.65 25.58 6.39
N TRP A 13 -3.54 24.26 6.56
CA TRP A 13 -3.16 23.37 5.46
C TRP A 13 -4.37 23.04 4.60
N THR A 14 -4.33 23.46 3.34
CA THR A 14 -5.31 23.05 2.34
C THR A 14 -4.86 21.77 1.62
N CYS A 15 -5.77 21.12 0.89
CA CYS A 15 -5.42 20.01 0.00
C CYS A 15 -4.32 20.41 -1.00
N ASP A 16 -4.32 21.65 -1.49
CA ASP A 16 -3.32 22.16 -2.43
C ASP A 16 -1.93 22.29 -1.78
N ASP A 17 -1.87 22.66 -0.50
CA ASP A 17 -0.62 22.74 0.24
C ASP A 17 -0.02 21.35 0.47
N ILE A 18 -0.85 20.35 0.78
CA ILE A 18 -0.45 18.94 0.91
C ILE A 18 0.07 18.40 -0.43
N GLU A 19 -0.68 18.64 -1.51
CA GLU A 19 -0.31 18.18 -2.84
C GLU A 19 1.01 18.81 -3.31
N ALA A 20 1.17 20.11 -3.07
CA ALA A 20 2.42 20.79 -3.36
C ALA A 20 3.60 20.28 -2.53
N ALA A 21 3.39 20.02 -1.24
CA ALA A 21 4.41 19.44 -0.38
C ALA A 21 4.81 18.04 -0.87
N ARG A 22 3.84 17.22 -1.32
CA ARG A 22 4.08 15.91 -1.93
C ARG A 22 4.92 16.02 -3.20
N CYS A 23 4.57 16.94 -4.10
CA CYS A 23 5.33 17.17 -5.33
C CYS A 23 6.77 17.62 -5.03
N GLN A 24 6.95 18.59 -4.14
CA GLN A 24 8.27 19.04 -3.72
C GLN A 24 9.09 17.89 -3.11
N ALA A 25 8.50 17.09 -2.22
CA ALA A 25 9.18 15.93 -1.63
C ALA A 25 9.58 14.90 -2.71
N ASN A 26 8.71 14.60 -3.67
CA ASN A 26 9.02 13.69 -4.77
C ASN A 26 10.19 14.17 -5.64
N ASP A 27 10.31 15.48 -5.83
CA ASP A 27 11.34 16.08 -6.68
C ASP A 27 12.67 16.34 -5.95
N THR A 28 12.66 16.48 -4.62
CA THR A 28 13.85 16.92 -3.87
C THR A 28 14.36 15.91 -2.84
N ALA A 29 13.49 15.07 -2.28
CA ALA A 29 13.90 14.12 -1.25
C ALA A 29 14.73 12.99 -1.86
N ARG A 30 15.71 12.50 -1.09
CA ARG A 30 16.55 11.35 -1.46
C ARG A 30 16.58 10.33 -0.32
N PRO A 31 15.49 9.55 -0.14
CA PRO A 31 15.34 8.65 1.02
C PRO A 31 16.40 7.53 1.05
N GLY A 32 16.98 7.16 -0.09
CA GLY A 32 18.10 6.22 -0.15
C GLY A 32 19.49 6.82 0.16
N GLY A 33 19.56 8.13 0.44
CA GLY A 33 20.80 8.88 0.64
C GLY A 33 21.10 9.86 -0.50
N TRP A 34 21.99 10.83 -0.25
CA TRP A 34 22.19 12.00 -1.12
C TRP A 34 22.65 11.70 -2.56
N LYS A 35 23.31 10.55 -2.79
CA LYS A 35 23.69 10.09 -4.14
C LYS A 35 22.59 9.30 -4.86
N GLN A 36 21.51 8.94 -4.17
CA GLN A 36 20.43 8.12 -4.73
C GLN A 36 19.41 8.99 -5.48
N PRO A 37 18.69 8.43 -6.46
CA PRO A 37 17.70 9.18 -7.20
C PRO A 37 16.55 9.65 -6.30
N THR A 38 15.89 10.73 -6.72
CA THR A 38 14.66 11.20 -6.07
C THR A 38 13.49 10.27 -6.42
N PRO A 39 12.40 10.25 -5.65
CA PRO A 39 11.21 9.48 -5.99
C PRO A 39 10.69 9.73 -7.41
N ALA A 40 10.71 10.99 -7.88
CA ALA A 40 10.30 11.33 -9.24
C ALA A 40 11.24 10.74 -10.30
N GLU A 41 12.55 10.74 -10.05
CA GLU A 41 13.54 10.10 -10.93
C GLU A 41 13.36 8.58 -10.99
N LEU A 42 13.14 7.92 -9.84
CA LEU A 42 12.84 6.48 -9.79
C LEU A 42 11.57 6.16 -10.56
N TRP A 43 10.51 6.94 -10.38
CA TRP A 43 9.24 6.73 -11.08
C TRP A 43 9.38 6.87 -12.60
N ARG A 44 10.14 7.86 -13.07
CA ARG A 44 10.41 8.03 -14.51
C ARG A 44 11.22 6.88 -15.10
N ARG A 45 12.14 6.31 -14.33
CA ARG A 45 13.01 5.19 -14.76
C ARG A 45 12.39 3.82 -14.53
N ARG A 46 11.18 3.74 -13.96
CA ARG A 46 10.55 2.46 -13.65
C ARG A 46 10.34 1.65 -14.92
N TRP A 47 10.65 0.36 -14.85
CA TRP A 47 10.22 -0.56 -15.89
C TRP A 47 8.71 -0.75 -15.83
N ARG A 48 8.09 -0.87 -17.01
CA ARG A 48 6.71 -1.36 -17.10
C ARG A 48 6.71 -2.83 -16.69
N VAL A 49 5.67 -3.25 -15.99
CA VAL A 49 5.45 -4.68 -15.70
C VAL A 49 5.33 -5.41 -17.04
N ALA A 50 6.12 -6.47 -17.21
CA ALA A 50 6.14 -7.23 -18.46
C ALA A 50 4.82 -7.97 -18.66
N GLU A 51 4.47 -8.28 -19.90
CA GLU A 51 3.21 -8.99 -20.18
C GLU A 51 3.24 -10.41 -19.61
N GLN A 52 4.40 -11.09 -19.65
CA GLN A 52 4.53 -12.43 -19.05
C GLN A 52 4.27 -12.41 -17.54
N ASP A 53 4.71 -11.35 -16.84
CA ASP A 53 4.48 -11.18 -15.42
C ASP A 53 2.98 -10.97 -15.11
N ARG A 54 2.27 -10.24 -15.97
CA ARG A 54 0.82 -10.05 -15.85
C ARG A 54 0.06 -11.34 -16.07
N SER A 55 0.41 -12.10 -17.12
CA SER A 55 -0.22 -13.39 -17.39
C SER A 55 0.01 -14.38 -16.24
N LYS A 56 1.24 -14.43 -15.71
CA LYS A 56 1.56 -15.25 -14.54
C LYS A 56 0.74 -14.85 -13.31
N PHE A 57 0.61 -13.55 -13.06
CA PHE A 57 -0.24 -13.06 -11.96
C PHE A 57 -1.70 -13.46 -12.15
N GLU A 58 -2.25 -13.31 -13.37
CA GLU A 58 -3.64 -13.66 -13.65
C GLU A 58 -3.89 -15.16 -13.45
N GLU A 59 -2.99 -16.02 -13.92
CA GLU A 59 -3.06 -17.47 -13.70
C GLU A 59 -3.10 -17.82 -12.21
N LEU A 60 -2.18 -17.24 -11.42
CA LEU A 60 -2.13 -17.46 -9.97
C LEU A 60 -3.38 -16.91 -9.27
N TYR A 61 -3.86 -15.74 -9.66
CA TYR A 61 -5.09 -15.17 -9.13
C TYR A 61 -6.28 -16.12 -9.35
N ARG A 62 -6.49 -16.62 -10.58
CA ARG A 62 -7.59 -17.54 -10.89
C ARG A 62 -7.51 -18.82 -10.09
N ARG A 63 -6.31 -19.36 -9.93
CA ARG A 63 -6.07 -20.54 -9.08
C ARG A 63 -6.47 -20.27 -7.63
N TYR A 64 -5.98 -19.19 -7.03
CA TYR A 64 -6.28 -18.88 -5.63
C TYR A 64 -7.72 -18.44 -5.40
N GLU A 65 -8.35 -17.77 -6.37
CA GLU A 65 -9.79 -17.47 -6.33
C GLU A 65 -10.60 -18.77 -6.19
N ALA A 66 -10.31 -19.76 -7.04
CA ALA A 66 -10.96 -21.06 -6.98
C ALA A 66 -10.68 -21.82 -5.67
N ASP A 67 -9.43 -21.80 -5.18
CA ASP A 67 -9.06 -22.42 -3.91
C ASP A 67 -9.81 -21.79 -2.73
N VAL A 68 -9.87 -20.46 -2.67
CA VAL A 68 -10.57 -19.74 -1.58
C VAL A 68 -12.09 -19.96 -1.65
N ARG A 69 -12.68 -19.97 -2.85
CA ARG A 69 -14.10 -20.34 -3.02
C ARG A 69 -14.38 -21.74 -2.47
N LYS A 70 -13.52 -22.71 -2.81
CA LYS A 70 -13.61 -24.09 -2.32
C LYS A 70 -13.43 -24.18 -0.80
N GLU A 71 -12.44 -23.50 -0.24
CA GLU A 71 -12.20 -23.41 1.22
C GLU A 71 -13.45 -22.89 1.96
N LYS A 72 -14.17 -21.96 1.34
CA LYS A 72 -15.38 -21.34 1.88
C LYS A 72 -16.66 -22.15 1.57
N GLY A 73 -16.57 -23.24 0.80
CA GLY A 73 -17.71 -24.09 0.42
C GLY A 73 -18.61 -23.53 -0.70
N TRP A 74 -18.14 -22.53 -1.46
CA TRP A 74 -18.92 -21.93 -2.55
C TRP A 74 -18.71 -22.72 -3.85
N MET A 75 -19.77 -22.81 -4.65
CA MET A 75 -19.67 -23.41 -5.98
C MET A 75 -18.84 -22.50 -6.91
N PRO A 76 -18.04 -23.06 -7.84
CA PRO A 76 -17.11 -22.27 -8.66
C PRO A 76 -17.75 -21.16 -9.52
N MET A 77 -19.00 -21.34 -9.92
CA MET A 77 -19.77 -20.42 -10.78
C MET A 77 -20.88 -19.67 -10.03
N LEU A 78 -20.92 -19.78 -8.71
CA LEU A 78 -21.92 -19.05 -7.93
C LEU A 78 -21.57 -17.56 -7.95
N GLU A 79 -22.50 -16.74 -8.45
CA GLU A 79 -22.37 -15.30 -8.35
C GLU A 79 -22.47 -14.87 -6.88
N LEU A 80 -21.45 -14.15 -6.44
CA LEU A 80 -21.31 -13.66 -5.08
C LEU A 80 -21.79 -12.22 -4.98
N GLY A 81 -22.28 -11.85 -3.80
CA GLY A 81 -22.39 -10.44 -3.46
C GLY A 81 -21.02 -9.75 -3.48
N HIS A 82 -21.03 -8.43 -3.66
CA HIS A 82 -19.80 -7.62 -3.73
C HIS A 82 -18.89 -7.81 -2.51
N GLU A 83 -19.45 -7.94 -1.31
CA GLU A 83 -18.68 -8.12 -0.08
C GLU A 83 -17.93 -9.45 -0.03
N ASP A 84 -18.61 -10.55 -0.38
CA ASP A 84 -18.02 -11.89 -0.40
C ASP A 84 -16.95 -12.00 -1.49
N GLN A 85 -17.22 -11.51 -2.70
CA GLN A 85 -16.22 -11.49 -3.76
C GLN A 85 -15.01 -10.64 -3.35
N SER A 86 -15.22 -9.46 -2.74
CA SER A 86 -14.14 -8.61 -2.24
C SER A 86 -13.28 -9.32 -1.19
N ALA A 87 -13.89 -10.12 -0.31
CA ALA A 87 -13.16 -10.90 0.68
C ALA A 87 -12.28 -11.97 0.02
N ILE A 88 -12.80 -12.64 -1.01
CA ILE A 88 -12.05 -13.62 -1.80
C ILE A 88 -10.90 -12.96 -2.56
N ASP A 89 -11.18 -11.85 -3.26
CA ASP A 89 -10.20 -11.13 -4.05
C ASP A 89 -9.02 -10.67 -3.21
N ARG A 90 -9.26 -10.13 -2.01
CA ARG A 90 -8.18 -9.72 -1.10
C ARG A 90 -7.23 -10.88 -0.79
N VAL A 91 -7.77 -12.08 -0.54
CA VAL A 91 -6.95 -13.27 -0.24
C VAL A 91 -6.23 -13.75 -1.50
N ALA A 92 -6.95 -13.90 -2.61
CA ALA A 92 -6.40 -14.40 -3.87
C ALA A 92 -5.30 -13.47 -4.42
N ILE A 93 -5.54 -12.17 -4.45
CA ILE A 93 -4.56 -11.15 -4.86
C ILE A 93 -3.35 -11.18 -3.93
N SER A 94 -3.55 -11.25 -2.61
CA SER A 94 -2.43 -11.29 -1.66
C SER A 94 -1.55 -12.52 -1.89
N ARG A 95 -2.15 -13.71 -2.02
CA ARG A 95 -1.44 -14.96 -2.30
C ARG A 95 -0.70 -14.88 -3.66
N ALA A 96 -1.37 -14.41 -4.71
CA ALA A 96 -0.77 -14.24 -6.04
C ALA A 96 0.41 -13.27 -6.04
N LEU A 97 0.29 -12.11 -5.38
CA LEU A 97 1.38 -11.14 -5.28
C LEU A 97 2.57 -11.67 -4.47
N ILE A 98 2.33 -12.51 -3.46
CA ILE A 98 3.40 -13.18 -2.70
C ILE A 98 4.15 -14.18 -3.60
N ASP A 99 3.42 -15.03 -4.32
CA ASP A 99 4.02 -16.05 -5.18
C ASP A 99 4.71 -15.46 -6.43
N CYS A 100 4.23 -14.33 -6.94
CA CYS A 100 4.95 -13.53 -7.94
C CYS A 100 6.19 -12.82 -7.38
N GLY A 101 6.36 -12.75 -6.05
CA GLY A 101 7.47 -12.05 -5.39
C GLY A 101 7.31 -10.53 -5.31
N TYR A 102 6.13 -9.99 -5.62
CA TYR A 102 5.85 -8.54 -5.55
C TYR A 102 5.43 -8.07 -4.16
N LEU A 103 4.85 -8.96 -3.35
CA LEU A 103 4.46 -8.68 -1.97
C LEU A 103 5.27 -9.53 -1.01
N VAL A 104 5.94 -8.90 -0.06
CA VAL A 104 6.66 -9.59 1.02
C VAL A 104 6.04 -9.19 2.35
N VAL A 105 5.33 -10.12 2.99
CA VAL A 105 4.74 -9.89 4.30
C VAL A 105 5.77 -10.19 5.39
N ARG A 106 6.33 -9.14 6.00
CA ARG A 106 7.25 -9.27 7.13
C ARG A 106 6.51 -9.06 8.44
N ARG A 107 6.57 -10.02 9.36
CA ARG A 107 6.11 -9.81 10.74
C ARG A 107 7.20 -9.09 11.53
N ARG A 108 7.04 -7.77 11.73
CA ARG A 108 7.83 -7.00 12.67
C ARG A 108 6.94 -6.58 13.83
N ARG A 109 7.31 -6.93 15.06
CA ARG A 109 6.71 -6.33 16.25
C ARG A 109 7.23 -4.91 16.35
N PHE A 110 6.37 -3.93 16.07
CA PHE A 110 6.62 -2.55 16.43
C PHE A 110 6.16 -2.40 17.87
N THR A 111 7.10 -2.35 18.81
CA THR A 111 6.77 -1.83 20.14
C THR A 111 6.49 -0.34 19.95
N PRO A 112 5.26 0.16 20.20
CA PRO A 112 5.01 1.58 20.13
C PRO A 112 5.98 2.28 21.10
N PRO A 113 6.63 3.40 20.71
CA PRO A 113 7.51 4.15 21.60
C PRO A 113 6.70 4.97 22.62
N ILE A 114 5.62 4.39 23.14
CA ILE A 114 4.74 5.01 24.13
C ILE A 114 4.91 4.19 25.39
N LYS A 115 5.68 4.71 26.35
CA LYS A 115 5.66 4.20 27.72
C LYS A 115 4.25 4.45 28.25
N GLY A 116 3.49 3.39 28.50
CA GLY A 116 2.18 3.50 29.15
C GLY A 116 2.35 4.21 30.49
N SER A 117 1.80 5.41 30.62
CA SER A 117 1.66 6.04 31.94
C SER A 117 0.61 5.22 32.70
N LYS A 118 0.95 4.76 33.92
CA LYS A 118 0.00 4.05 34.77
C LYS A 118 -1.20 4.96 35.00
N ALA A 119 -2.39 4.52 34.63
CA ALA A 119 -3.62 5.16 35.07
C ALA A 119 -3.71 4.96 36.59
N THR A 120 -3.49 6.03 37.35
CA THR A 120 -3.83 6.06 38.77
C THR A 120 -5.35 5.99 38.87
N LEU A 121 -5.86 4.87 39.38
CA LEU A 121 -7.24 4.76 39.85
C LEU A 121 -7.46 5.83 40.91
N ILE A 122 -8.30 6.82 40.62
CA ILE A 122 -8.80 7.76 41.62
C ILE A 122 -9.97 7.05 42.30
N SER A 123 -9.81 6.78 43.59
CA SER A 123 -10.81 6.17 44.47
C SER A 123 -11.72 7.22 45.08
#